data_AF-A0A7C3G442-F1
#
_entry.id   AF-A0A7C3G442-F1
#
_cell.length_a   1.000
_cell.length_b   1.000
_cell.length_c   1.000
_cell.angle_alpha   90.00
_cell.angle_beta   90.00
_cell.angle_gamma   90.00
#
_symmetry.space_group_name_H-M   'P 1'
#
loop_
_entity.id
_entity.type
_entity.pdbx_description
1 polymer ?
#
loop_
_entity_poly.entity_id
_entity_poly.type
_entity_poly.pdbx_seq_one_letter_code
_entity_poly.pdbx_strand_id
1 'polypeptide(L)'
;TNIRSNIGEAVYTRPEHLKNTGYHVNEKTIDHLRQIHAQGMDPVELAQRLKKGIEDDVLFVLPFTDDPEGEMRRHCDILMKYVTKEGMQRVEEEARKRREAMASASGPAGFPRNEVGWGKARSDLTWVKDHFEEK
;
A
#
# COMPACT_ATOMS: atom_id res chain seq x y z
N THR A 1 -5.98 -3.11 -2.48
CA THR A 1 -6.66 -2.29 -3.50
C THR A 1 -5.64 -1.76 -4.48
N ASN A 2 -5.76 -2.07 -5.77
CA ASN A 2 -4.84 -1.63 -6.83
C ASN A 2 -5.60 -1.39 -8.15
N ILE A 3 -4.97 -0.67 -9.07
CA ILE A 3 -5.45 -0.45 -10.45
C ILE A 3 -4.52 -1.18 -11.41
N ARG A 4 -5.11 -1.84 -12.41
CA ARG A 4 -4.37 -2.52 -13.48
C ARG A 4 -3.73 -1.50 -14.40
N SER A 5 -2.43 -1.32 -14.21
CA SER A 5 -1.65 -0.28 -14.89
C SER A 5 -0.19 -0.69 -15.04
N ASN A 6 0.57 0.08 -15.81
CA ASN A 6 2.01 -0.06 -15.96
C ASN A 6 2.81 0.69 -14.88
N ILE A 7 2.21 1.04 -13.73
CA ILE A 7 2.91 1.86 -12.71
C ILE A 7 4.19 1.21 -12.15
N GLY A 8 4.31 -0.13 -12.22
CA GLY A 8 5.56 -0.83 -11.91
C GLY A 8 6.75 -0.37 -12.76
N GLU A 9 6.49 0.24 -13.91
CA GLU A 9 7.48 0.74 -14.88
C GLU A 9 7.77 2.23 -14.72
N ALA A 10 7.19 2.91 -13.72
CA ALA A 10 7.34 4.36 -13.52
C ALA A 10 8.80 4.84 -13.40
N VAL A 11 9.73 3.92 -13.18
CA VAL A 11 11.17 4.19 -13.15
C VAL A 11 11.75 4.54 -14.52
N TYR A 12 11.16 4.04 -15.61
CA TYR A 12 11.62 4.31 -16.98
C TYR A 12 11.26 5.72 -17.45
N THR A 13 10.18 6.30 -16.92
CA THR A 13 9.70 7.63 -17.29
C THR A 13 10.10 8.70 -16.29
N ARG A 14 10.87 8.35 -15.25
CA ARG A 14 11.25 9.27 -14.18
C ARG A 14 12.32 10.28 -14.64
N PRO A 15 12.14 11.59 -14.40
CA PRO A 15 13.17 12.59 -14.68
C PRO A 15 14.49 12.30 -13.96
N GLU A 16 15.62 12.64 -14.60
CA GLU A 16 16.98 12.32 -14.11
C GLU A 16 17.20 12.76 -12.66
N HIS A 17 16.81 13.99 -12.34
CA HIS A 17 16.97 14.58 -11.00
C HIS A 17 16.12 13.89 -9.90
N LEU A 18 15.20 12.98 -10.27
CA LEU A 18 14.36 12.22 -9.33
C LEU A 18 14.69 10.72 -9.28
N LYS A 19 15.67 10.24 -10.07
CA LYS A 19 16.01 8.81 -10.17
C LYS A 19 16.49 8.18 -8.87
N ASN A 20 17.04 8.96 -7.94
CA ASN A 20 17.49 8.44 -6.64
C ASN A 20 16.32 8.29 -5.66
N THR A 21 15.57 7.20 -5.77
CA THR A 21 14.27 7.00 -5.09
C THR A 21 14.38 6.51 -3.65
N GLY A 22 15.55 6.05 -3.22
CA GLY A 22 15.68 5.35 -1.94
C GLY A 22 15.51 3.84 -2.01
N TYR A 23 14.84 3.31 -3.03
CA TYR A 23 14.44 1.90 -3.08
C TYR A 23 15.25 1.10 -4.08
N HIS A 24 15.34 -0.21 -3.86
CA HIS A 24 15.87 -1.12 -4.86
C HIS A 24 14.96 -1.13 -6.09
N VAL A 25 15.52 -0.74 -7.23
CA VAL A 25 14.87 -0.80 -8.55
C VAL A 25 15.72 -1.70 -9.42
N ASN A 26 15.19 -2.89 -9.68
CA ASN A 26 15.72 -3.88 -10.62
C ASN A 26 14.56 -4.58 -11.34
N GLU A 27 14.84 -5.34 -12.39
CA GLU A 27 13.80 -6.03 -13.17
C GLU A 27 12.89 -6.91 -12.30
N LYS A 28 13.45 -7.64 -11.32
CA LYS A 28 12.66 -8.47 -10.42
C LYS A 28 11.68 -7.65 -9.57
N THR A 29 12.07 -6.47 -9.10
CA THR A 29 11.16 -5.58 -8.37
C THR A 29 10.07 -4.98 -9.27
N ILE A 30 10.39 -4.71 -10.55
CA ILE A 30 9.44 -4.21 -11.53
C ILE A 30 8.42 -5.28 -11.88
N ASP A 31 8.87 -6.51 -12.15
CA ASP A 31 8.00 -7.65 -12.43
C ASP A 31 7.11 -7.99 -11.24
N HIS A 32 7.64 -7.87 -10.03
CA HIS A 32 6.85 -8.01 -8.81
C HIS A 32 5.72 -6.96 -8.73
N LEU A 33 6.02 -5.69 -9.02
CA LEU A 33 5.00 -4.63 -9.08
C LEU A 33 3.99 -4.89 -10.20
N ARG A 34 4.43 -5.34 -11.38
CA ARG A 34 3.53 -5.71 -12.48
C ARG A 34 2.54 -6.79 -12.05
N GLN A 35 2.98 -7.82 -11.34
CA GLN A 35 2.10 -8.87 -10.81
C GLN A 35 1.08 -8.34 -9.80
N ILE A 36 1.51 -7.48 -8.87
CA ILE A 36 0.62 -6.85 -7.88
C ILE A 36 -0.48 -6.02 -8.57
N HIS A 37 -0.10 -5.23 -9.58
CA HIS A 37 -1.03 -4.37 -10.29
C HIS A 37 -1.89 -5.13 -11.30
N ALA A 38 -1.43 -6.26 -11.84
CA ALA A 38 -2.22 -7.10 -12.75
C ALA A 38 -3.55 -7.56 -12.13
N GLN A 39 -3.58 -7.78 -10.82
CA GLN A 39 -4.78 -8.16 -10.05
C GLN A 39 -5.70 -6.96 -9.73
N GLY A 40 -5.33 -5.75 -10.15
CA GLY A 40 -6.09 -4.54 -9.89
C GLY A 40 -7.36 -4.41 -10.73
N MET A 41 -8.22 -3.48 -10.30
CA MET A 41 -9.39 -3.05 -11.05
C MET A 41 -8.98 -2.49 -12.41
N ASP A 42 -9.78 -2.75 -13.44
CA ASP A 42 -9.56 -2.13 -14.74
C ASP A 42 -9.73 -0.59 -14.64
N PRO A 43 -8.85 0.22 -15.24
CA PRO A 43 -8.96 1.67 -15.15
C PRO A 43 -10.25 2.21 -15.79
N VAL A 44 -10.81 1.54 -16.82
CA VAL A 44 -12.09 1.91 -17.41
C VAL A 44 -13.23 1.62 -16.45
N GLU A 45 -13.19 0.48 -15.74
CA GLU A 45 -14.16 0.17 -14.69
C GLU A 45 -14.11 1.20 -13.56
N LEU A 46 -12.91 1.58 -13.10
CA LEU A 46 -12.75 2.64 -12.11
C LEU A 46 -13.38 3.96 -12.58
N ALA A 47 -13.14 4.35 -13.84
CA ALA A 47 -13.72 5.55 -14.42
C ALA A 47 -15.25 5.48 -14.50
N GLN A 48 -15.82 4.31 -14.82
CA GLN A 48 -17.26 4.10 -14.83
C GLN A 48 -17.87 4.21 -13.42
N ARG A 49 -17.22 3.60 -12.41
CA ARG A 49 -17.67 3.72 -11.00
C ARG A 49 -17.63 5.17 -10.52
N LEU A 50 -16.57 5.91 -10.87
CA LEU A 50 -16.46 7.33 -10.55
C LEU A 50 -17.51 8.17 -11.27
N LYS A 51 -17.69 7.97 -12.58
CA LYS A 51 -18.71 8.65 -13.40
C LYS A 51 -20.08 8.47 -12.78
N LYS A 52 -20.45 7.24 -12.43
CA LYS A 52 -21.73 6.95 -11.77
C LYS A 52 -21.89 7.74 -10.46
N GLY A 53 -20.86 7.77 -9.63
CA GLY A 53 -20.91 8.55 -8.39
C GLY A 53 -21.09 10.05 -8.61
N ILE A 54 -20.50 10.61 -9.67
CA ILE A 54 -20.71 12.01 -10.07
C ILE A 54 -22.16 12.23 -10.55
N GLU A 55 -22.67 11.34 -11.41
CA GLU A 55 -24.05 11.41 -11.93
C GLU A 55 -25.11 11.26 -10.82
N ASP A 56 -24.79 10.51 -9.77
CA ASP A 56 -25.66 10.27 -8.61
C ASP A 56 -25.45 11.32 -7.48
N ASP A 57 -24.67 12.40 -7.69
CA ASP A 57 -24.32 13.42 -6.69
C ASP A 57 -23.74 12.85 -5.38
N VAL A 58 -22.98 11.76 -5.48
CA VAL A 58 -22.33 11.10 -4.34
C VAL A 58 -21.00 11.79 -4.01
N LEU A 59 -20.93 12.39 -2.82
CA LEU A 59 -19.73 13.09 -2.36
C LEU A 59 -18.51 12.16 -2.17
N PHE A 60 -18.71 10.99 -1.57
CA PHE A 60 -17.64 10.02 -1.31
C PHE A 60 -17.83 8.75 -2.13
N VAL A 61 -17.18 8.69 -3.29
CA VAL A 61 -17.18 7.48 -4.12
C VAL A 61 -16.11 6.53 -3.60
N LEU A 62 -16.52 5.35 -3.12
CA LEU A 62 -15.63 4.27 -2.69
C LEU A 62 -15.65 3.16 -3.75
N PRO A 63 -14.79 3.22 -4.79
CA PRO A 63 -14.97 2.40 -5.99
C PRO A 63 -14.60 0.92 -5.79
N PHE A 64 -13.95 0.55 -4.69
CA PHE A 64 -13.42 -0.80 -4.47
C PHE A 64 -14.25 -1.67 -3.53
N THR A 65 -15.49 -1.25 -3.28
CA THR A 65 -16.45 -1.98 -2.45
C THR A 65 -17.82 -1.88 -3.08
N ASP A 66 -18.65 -2.89 -2.84
CA ASP A 66 -20.07 -2.86 -3.15
C ASP A 66 -20.90 -2.48 -1.89
N ASP A 67 -20.25 -2.33 -0.73
CA ASP A 67 -20.80 -1.81 0.53
C ASP A 67 -20.02 -0.56 0.99
N PRO A 68 -20.33 0.64 0.44
CA PRO A 68 -19.61 1.86 0.77
C PRO A 68 -19.87 2.34 2.22
N GLU A 69 -21.08 2.13 2.76
CA GLU A 69 -21.38 2.52 4.14
C GLU A 69 -20.64 1.66 5.16
N GLY A 70 -20.59 0.34 4.94
CA GLY A 70 -19.84 -0.57 5.80
C GLY A 70 -18.34 -0.26 5.80
N GLU A 71 -17.76 0.05 4.64
CA GLU A 71 -16.35 0.45 4.56
C GLU A 71 -16.08 1.80 5.25
N MET A 72 -16.95 2.79 5.03
CA MET A 72 -16.79 4.08 5.70
C MET A 72 -16.88 3.93 7.22
N ARG A 73 -17.86 3.15 7.71
CA ARG A 73 -18.01 2.86 9.15
C ARG A 73 -16.77 2.20 9.72
N ARG A 74 -16.23 1.16 9.06
CA ARG A 74 -15.00 0.47 9.46
C ARG A 74 -13.82 1.44 9.55
N HIS A 75 -13.70 2.36 8.59
CA HIS A 75 -12.64 3.37 8.59
C HIS A 75 -12.77 4.33 9.77
N CYS A 76 -13.98 4.86 10.01
CA CYS A 76 -14.26 5.70 11.17
C CYS A 76 -13.99 4.98 12.49
N ASP A 77 -14.38 3.71 12.62
CA ASP A 77 -14.12 2.92 13.81
C ASP A 77 -12.62 2.79 14.10
N ILE A 78 -11.79 2.63 13.06
CA ILE A 78 -10.33 2.64 13.20
C ILE A 78 -9.85 3.99 13.74
N LEU A 79 -10.31 5.10 13.17
CA LEU A 79 -9.94 6.44 13.64
C LEU A 79 -10.32 6.65 15.11
N MET A 80 -11.50 6.18 15.51
CA MET A 80 -11.97 6.25 16.90
C MET A 80 -11.11 5.43 17.88
N LYS A 81 -10.37 4.42 17.43
CA LYS A 81 -9.42 3.71 18.30
C LYS A 81 -8.22 4.59 18.68
N TYR A 82 -7.80 5.51 17.82
CA TYR A 82 -6.61 6.34 18.06
C TYR A 82 -6.84 7.50 19.04
N VAL A 83 -8.10 7.79 19.39
CA VAL A 83 -8.43 8.93 20.27
C VAL A 83 -8.59 8.55 21.74
N THR A 84 -8.39 7.27 22.10
CA THR A 84 -8.50 6.77 23.49
C THR A 84 -7.36 5.84 23.84
N LYS A 85 -6.99 5.75 25.12
CA LYS A 85 -5.95 4.83 25.60
C LYS A 85 -6.35 3.37 25.37
N GLU A 86 -7.60 3.03 25.67
CA GLU A 86 -8.17 1.69 25.50
C GLU A 86 -8.22 1.30 24.02
N GLY A 87 -8.52 2.26 23.14
CA GLY A 87 -8.46 2.06 21.70
C GLY A 87 -7.04 1.79 21.19
N MET A 88 -6.04 2.53 21.68
CA MET A 88 -4.63 2.27 21.37
C MET A 88 -4.18 0.87 21.80
N GLN A 89 -4.58 0.41 22.99
CA GLN A 89 -4.30 -0.94 23.45
C GLN A 89 -4.91 -2.02 22.53
N ARG A 90 -6.14 -1.81 22.04
CA ARG A 90 -6.77 -2.70 21.05
C ARG A 90 -6.00 -2.72 19.73
N VAL A 91 -5.52 -1.58 19.25
CA VAL A 91 -4.69 -1.50 18.03
C VAL A 91 -3.40 -2.31 18.19
N GLU A 92 -2.72 -2.19 19.33
CA GLU A 92 -1.50 -2.96 19.62
C GLU A 92 -1.77 -4.47 19.66
N GLU A 93 -2.87 -4.88 20.31
CA GLU A 93 -3.27 -6.28 20.38
C GLU A 93 -3.64 -6.84 19.00
N GLU A 94 -4.42 -6.12 18.20
CA GLU A 94 -4.76 -6.49 16.82
C GLU A 94 -3.50 -6.59 15.95
N ALA A 95 -2.55 -5.66 16.11
CA ALA A 95 -1.27 -5.68 15.41
C ALA A 95 -0.42 -6.89 15.84
N ARG A 96 -0.40 -7.24 17.13
CA ARG A 96 0.27 -8.44 17.64
C ARG A 96 -0.34 -9.70 17.02
N LYS A 97 -1.66 -9.85 17.07
CA LYS A 97 -2.38 -10.99 16.45
C LYS A 97 -2.09 -11.09 14.96
N ARG A 98 -2.05 -9.96 14.24
CA ARG A 98 -1.72 -9.94 12.81
C ARG A 98 -0.27 -10.36 12.53
N ARG A 99 0.69 -9.95 13.37
CA ARG A 99 2.10 -10.41 13.26
C ARG A 99 2.20 -11.91 13.50
N GLU A 100 1.54 -12.42 14.53
CA GLU A 100 1.52 -13.85 14.86
C GLU A 100 0.88 -14.68 13.74
N ALA A 101 -0.27 -14.24 13.22
CA ALA A 101 -0.93 -14.90 12.09
C ALA A 101 -0.07 -14.90 10.82
N MET A 102 0.64 -13.80 10.53
CA MET A 102 1.57 -13.76 9.40
C MET A 102 2.80 -14.64 9.60
N ALA A 103 3.28 -14.80 10.84
CA ALA A 103 4.40 -15.68 11.16
C ALA A 103 4.00 -17.17 11.12
N SER A 104 2.75 -17.50 11.46
CA SER A 104 2.22 -18.86 11.46
C SER A 104 1.61 -19.30 10.12
N ALA A 105 1.25 -18.36 9.25
CA ALA A 105 0.80 -18.64 7.90
C ALA A 105 1.97 -19.11 7.02
N SER A 106 2.21 -20.42 7.00
CA SER A 106 3.02 -21.12 5.99
C SER A 106 2.27 -21.21 4.65
N GLY A 107 1.83 -20.07 4.11
CA GLY A 107 1.29 -19.97 2.76
C GLY A 107 2.33 -19.34 1.84
N PRO A 108 2.16 -19.38 0.50
CA PRO A 108 3.02 -18.64 -0.39
C PRO A 108 2.79 -17.16 -0.09
N ALA A 109 3.56 -16.58 0.83
CA ALA A 109 3.81 -15.16 0.84
C ALA A 109 4.32 -14.88 -0.57
N GLY A 110 3.46 -14.31 -1.42
CA GLY A 110 3.72 -14.13 -2.84
C GLY A 110 5.11 -13.55 -3.02
N PHE A 111 6.03 -14.44 -3.37
CA PHE A 111 7.46 -14.23 -3.55
C PHE A 111 8.25 -13.81 -2.28
N PRO A 112 9.47 -14.34 -2.10
CA PRO A 112 10.30 -14.03 -0.93
C PRO A 112 10.66 -12.54 -0.92
N ARG A 113 10.01 -11.78 -0.01
CA ARG A 113 10.28 -10.36 0.26
C ARG A 113 11.78 -10.04 0.45
N ASN A 114 12.58 -11.04 0.80
CA ASN A 114 14.00 -10.89 1.12
C ASN A 114 14.96 -11.06 -0.06
N GLU A 115 14.55 -11.62 -1.20
CA GLU A 115 15.52 -11.89 -2.29
C GLU A 115 15.79 -10.70 -3.21
N VAL A 116 14.84 -9.76 -3.32
CA VAL A 116 14.89 -8.70 -4.33
C VAL A 116 15.00 -7.29 -3.75
N GLY A 117 15.04 -7.15 -2.41
CA GLY A 117 15.12 -5.87 -1.71
C GLY A 117 13.86 -5.01 -1.81
N TRP A 118 12.72 -5.59 -2.25
CA TRP A 118 11.46 -4.86 -2.41
C TRP A 118 10.98 -4.30 -1.07
N GLY A 119 10.61 -3.01 -1.06
CA GLY A 119 10.19 -2.29 0.14
C GLY A 119 11.32 -1.95 1.13
N LYS A 120 12.59 -2.29 0.83
CA LYS A 120 13.76 -1.89 1.63
C LYS A 120 14.47 -0.69 1.02
N ALA A 121 14.96 0.18 1.90
CA ALA A 121 15.84 1.27 1.50
C ALA A 121 17.19 0.69 1.06
N ARG A 122 17.80 1.29 0.03
CA ARG A 122 19.18 0.97 -0.35
C ARG A 122 20.15 1.44 0.75
N SER A 123 21.27 0.77 0.89
CA SER A 123 22.28 1.11 1.90
C SER A 123 23.18 2.29 1.49
N ASP A 124 23.15 2.70 0.23
CA ASP A 124 24.01 3.74 -0.36
C ASP A 124 23.33 5.13 -0.39
N LEU A 125 22.27 5.35 0.39
CA LEU A 125 21.52 6.60 0.36
C LEU A 125 22.24 7.70 1.13
N THR A 126 22.63 8.75 0.42
CA THR A 126 23.36 9.91 0.98
C THR A 126 22.46 10.97 1.62
N TRP A 127 21.13 10.81 1.53
CA TRP A 127 20.14 11.78 2.03
C TRP A 127 19.33 11.24 3.22
N VAL A 128 19.52 9.96 3.57
CA VAL A 128 19.11 9.45 4.88
C VAL A 128 20.20 9.90 5.83
N LYS A 129 19.87 10.75 6.81
CA LYS A 129 20.83 11.11 7.85
C LYS A 129 21.27 9.82 8.54
N ASP A 130 22.57 9.62 8.69
CA ASP A 130 23.09 8.62 9.62
C ASP A 130 22.33 8.81 10.94
N HIS A 131 21.89 7.68 11.52
CA HIS A 131 21.06 7.57 12.71
C HIS A 131 21.20 8.78 13.63
N PHE A 132 20.06 9.36 14.07
CA PHE A 132 20.05 10.33 15.17
C PHE A 132 21.00 9.82 16.25
N GLU A 133 22.15 10.47 16.41
CA GLU A 133 23.02 10.23 17.55
C GLU A 133 22.15 10.45 18.78
N GLU A 134 21.95 9.39 19.56
CA GLU A 134 21.32 9.48 20.88
C GLU A 134 22.10 10.53 21.67
N LYS A 135 21.46 11.67 21.92
CA LYS A 135 21.87 12.63 22.94
C LYS A 135 21.09 12.37 24.22
#